data_AF-A0A922K0F9-F1
#
_entry.id   AF-A0A922K0F9-F1
#
_cell.length_a   1.000
_cell.length_b   1.000
_cell.length_c   1.000
_cell.angle_alpha   90.00
_cell.angle_beta   90.00
_cell.angle_gamma   90.00
#
_symmetry.space_group_name_H-M   'P 1'
#
loop_
_entity.id
_entity.type
_entity.pdbx_description
1 polymer ?
#
loop_
_entity_poly.entity_id
_entity_poly.type
_entity_poly.pdbx_seq_one_letter_code
_entity_poly.pdbx_strand_id
1 'polypeptide(L)'
;MGSVPSTPLKSGNVRPQDTAEYLIGTFVGEKSFPISSDYWQKLLELPLNLHWPAHRVLQACQLFAQNNQCTRHLAKFLIHLSWCLQDCISASGAPSDVYDKAVNAVYITSVFLKHLIENAQSDDIEGLYLSLDEKEPIPKDLIQDESIEDLMMHRVLSFITSVAVSPNTYLLHLELLNFMLIAMSTQLLCGPSPGPKDVNPFIDAAMVQDSSLVSLVVRKLLLNYISQPGMPFKSASYSIFYEGSQPSVLQRVGSAAANFVLLPLSYLGNSKGEYSKSPLADCSLLVLLVLIHYHKCVVSNESKMDKSADSATSDSLLKENTYFSDNYYCKALENAKDVEFDRIDVEGNAHSGPVVRLPFASLFDALGMCLADEAAVLLLYSLLQGNSDFLEYVLVRTDSDTLLMPLLEALYNAPWRTPNQIYMLLIILLILSQDSSFNASIHKLILPSVPWYKERLLQQTSLGSLMVIILIRTVQYNLSKLRDVYLHTTCLATLANMAPHVHRLSSYASQRLVSLFFMLSRKYNKLAELRDNKVILGKGNSINSLSEDVSAELHIYTDFLRLVLEILNAILTYALPRNPEVVYAIMHRQEVFQPFKNHPRFNELLENIYTVCSRIF
;
A
#
# COMPACT_ATOMS: atom_id res chain seq x y z
N MET A 1 -70.94 -34.08 -3.71
CA MET A 1 -70.42 -32.75 -3.32
C MET A 1 -68.91 -32.79 -3.45
N GLY A 2 -68.41 -32.52 -4.65
CA GLY A 2 -66.97 -32.53 -4.96
C GLY A 2 -66.47 -31.10 -5.04
N SER A 3 -65.54 -30.76 -4.15
CA SER A 3 -64.86 -29.47 -4.08
C SER A 3 -63.79 -29.35 -5.18
N VAL A 4 -63.92 -28.31 -6.00
CA VAL A 4 -62.95 -27.88 -7.00
C VAL A 4 -61.72 -27.28 -6.32
N PRO A 5 -60.47 -27.57 -6.76
CA PRO A 5 -59.30 -26.84 -6.29
C PRO A 5 -59.13 -25.53 -7.08
N SER A 6 -58.95 -24.44 -6.34
CA SER A 6 -58.68 -23.09 -6.81
C SER A 6 -57.34 -23.00 -7.53
N THR A 7 -57.32 -22.40 -8.72
CA THR A 7 -56.14 -21.98 -9.47
C THR A 7 -55.38 -20.87 -8.74
N PRO A 8 -54.03 -20.91 -8.65
CA PRO A 8 -53.27 -19.77 -8.18
C PRO A 8 -53.22 -18.68 -9.27
N LEU A 9 -53.42 -17.44 -8.86
CA LEU A 9 -53.31 -16.23 -9.68
C LEU A 9 -51.94 -16.20 -10.37
N LYS A 10 -51.94 -16.08 -11.70
CA LYS A 10 -50.77 -15.73 -12.51
C LYS A 10 -50.16 -14.42 -11.99
N SER A 11 -48.92 -14.47 -11.52
CA SER A 11 -48.05 -13.30 -11.48
C SER A 11 -47.90 -12.75 -12.91
N GLY A 12 -47.82 -11.42 -13.03
CA GLY A 12 -47.96 -10.66 -14.26
C GLY A 12 -47.10 -11.12 -15.45
N ASN A 13 -47.60 -10.77 -16.64
CA ASN A 13 -47.03 -11.01 -17.97
C ASN A 13 -45.57 -10.49 -18.13
N VAL A 14 -44.58 -11.26 -17.70
CA VAL A 14 -43.19 -11.12 -18.20
C VAL A 14 -43.05 -12.08 -19.38
N ARG A 15 -42.67 -11.57 -20.57
CA ARG A 15 -42.40 -12.44 -21.72
C ARG A 15 -41.24 -13.38 -21.34
N PRO A 16 -41.21 -14.65 -21.80
CA PRO A 16 -40.12 -15.58 -21.48
C PRO A 16 -38.73 -15.01 -21.79
N GLN A 17 -38.65 -14.13 -22.79
CA GLN A 17 -37.45 -13.44 -23.29
C GLN A 17 -36.95 -12.28 -22.40
N ASP A 18 -37.74 -11.85 -21.41
CA ASP A 18 -37.38 -10.75 -20.49
C ASP A 18 -37.09 -11.28 -19.07
N THR A 19 -36.93 -12.60 -18.91
CA THR A 19 -36.53 -13.21 -17.63
C THR A 19 -35.02 -13.11 -17.43
N ALA A 20 -34.58 -12.95 -16.18
CA ALA A 20 -33.14 -12.87 -15.87
C ALA A 20 -32.36 -14.12 -16.28
N GLU A 21 -32.97 -15.31 -16.20
CA GLU A 21 -32.38 -16.56 -16.68
C GLU A 21 -32.14 -16.53 -18.20
N TYR A 22 -33.11 -16.03 -18.97
CA TYR A 22 -32.96 -15.90 -20.41
C TYR A 22 -31.90 -14.85 -20.78
N LEU A 23 -31.93 -13.68 -20.15
CA LEU A 23 -30.99 -12.59 -20.44
C LEU A 23 -29.55 -13.00 -20.12
N ILE A 24 -29.27 -13.47 -18.89
CA ILE A 24 -27.89 -13.89 -18.54
C ILE A 24 -27.47 -15.13 -19.34
N GLY A 25 -28.37 -16.10 -19.56
CA GLY A 25 -28.09 -17.27 -20.38
C GLY A 25 -27.76 -16.92 -21.84
N THR A 26 -28.40 -15.88 -22.36
CA THR A 26 -28.12 -15.34 -23.70
C THR A 26 -26.80 -14.56 -23.73
N PHE A 27 -26.48 -13.81 -22.67
CA PHE A 27 -25.23 -13.06 -22.53
C PHE A 27 -24.01 -13.97 -22.56
N VAL A 28 -24.09 -15.13 -21.89
CA VAL A 28 -23.01 -16.12 -21.83
C VAL A 28 -23.05 -17.17 -22.94
N GLY A 29 -24.05 -17.10 -23.82
CA GLY A 29 -24.26 -18.06 -24.91
C GLY A 29 -23.42 -17.76 -26.16
N GLU A 30 -23.59 -18.60 -27.18
CA GLU A 30 -22.83 -18.52 -28.44
C GLU A 30 -23.29 -17.39 -29.38
N LYS A 31 -24.52 -16.90 -29.19
CA LYS A 31 -25.13 -15.93 -30.09
C LYS A 31 -24.61 -14.52 -29.80
N SER A 32 -23.92 -13.93 -30.78
CA SER A 32 -23.48 -12.53 -30.73
C SER A 32 -24.63 -11.55 -30.99
N PHE A 33 -24.68 -10.46 -30.23
CA PHE A 33 -25.63 -9.36 -30.41
C PHE A 33 -24.90 -8.09 -30.86
N PRO A 34 -25.44 -7.34 -31.85
CA PRO A 34 -24.89 -6.03 -32.21
C PRO A 34 -24.95 -5.05 -31.03
N ILE A 35 -24.00 -4.12 -30.97
CA ILE A 35 -23.95 -3.10 -29.91
C ILE A 35 -25.20 -2.20 -29.85
N SER A 36 -25.91 -2.03 -30.97
CA SER A 36 -27.15 -1.25 -31.06
C SER A 36 -28.41 -2.01 -30.65
N SER A 37 -28.30 -3.26 -30.20
CA SER A 37 -29.46 -4.08 -29.83
C SER A 37 -30.15 -3.57 -28.56
N ASP A 38 -31.49 -3.61 -28.58
CA ASP A 38 -32.35 -3.36 -27.41
C ASP A 38 -32.11 -4.36 -26.26
N TYR A 39 -31.51 -5.52 -26.57
CA TYR A 39 -31.10 -6.53 -25.61
C TYR A 39 -30.28 -5.96 -24.45
N TRP A 40 -29.32 -5.08 -24.74
CA TRP A 40 -28.41 -4.52 -23.73
C TRP A 40 -29.16 -3.70 -22.68
N GLN A 41 -30.16 -2.91 -23.11
CA GLN A 41 -31.00 -2.13 -22.17
C GLN A 41 -31.79 -3.05 -21.23
N LYS A 42 -32.33 -4.16 -21.74
CA LYS A 42 -33.03 -5.14 -20.91
C LYS A 42 -32.12 -5.82 -19.88
N LEU A 43 -30.87 -6.09 -20.26
CA LEU A 43 -29.87 -6.66 -19.36
C LEU A 43 -29.49 -5.66 -18.24
N LEU A 44 -29.40 -4.37 -18.57
CA LEU A 44 -29.12 -3.30 -17.60
C LEU A 44 -30.29 -3.03 -16.64
N GLU A 45 -31.52 -3.33 -17.05
CA GLU A 45 -32.74 -3.14 -16.26
C GLU A 45 -33.06 -4.33 -15.33
N LEU A 46 -32.14 -5.29 -15.18
CA LEU A 46 -32.32 -6.40 -14.27
C LEU A 46 -32.45 -5.94 -12.81
N PRO A 47 -33.24 -6.64 -11.95
CA PRO A 47 -33.35 -6.27 -10.55
C PRO A 47 -32.01 -6.48 -9.82
N LEU A 48 -31.53 -5.45 -9.10
CA LEU A 48 -30.28 -5.49 -8.32
C LEU A 48 -30.25 -6.60 -7.24
N ASN A 49 -31.42 -7.07 -6.80
CA ASN A 49 -31.56 -8.11 -5.77
C ASN A 49 -31.53 -9.54 -6.34
N LEU A 50 -31.20 -9.71 -7.63
CA LEU A 50 -31.17 -11.02 -8.26
C LEU A 50 -29.98 -11.85 -7.76
N HIS A 51 -30.25 -12.89 -6.97
CA HIS A 51 -29.20 -13.74 -6.42
C HIS A 51 -29.14 -15.10 -7.14
N TRP A 52 -27.99 -15.42 -7.73
CA TRP A 52 -27.71 -16.74 -8.27
C TRP A 52 -26.83 -17.53 -7.31
N PRO A 53 -27.11 -18.83 -7.09
CA PRO A 53 -26.21 -19.69 -6.35
C PRO A 53 -24.80 -19.69 -6.97
N ALA A 54 -23.75 -19.75 -6.13
CA ALA A 54 -22.35 -19.70 -6.57
C ALA A 54 -22.02 -20.70 -7.71
N HIS A 55 -22.58 -21.91 -7.68
CA HIS A 55 -22.37 -22.90 -8.73
C HIS A 55 -22.94 -22.46 -10.09
N ARG A 56 -24.07 -21.74 -10.12
CA ARG A 56 -24.65 -21.19 -11.35
C ARG A 56 -23.83 -20.03 -11.88
N VAL A 57 -23.34 -19.15 -11.01
CA VAL A 57 -22.45 -18.05 -11.41
C VAL A 57 -21.19 -18.61 -12.04
N LEU A 58 -20.56 -19.62 -11.42
CA LEU A 58 -19.38 -20.27 -11.97
C LEU A 58 -19.64 -20.92 -13.35
N GLN A 59 -20.77 -21.62 -13.50
CA GLN A 59 -21.16 -22.20 -14.79
C GLN A 59 -21.35 -21.13 -15.87
N ALA A 60 -21.99 -20.01 -15.54
CA ALA A 60 -22.18 -18.89 -16.44
C ALA A 60 -20.82 -18.27 -16.83
N CYS A 61 -19.92 -18.10 -15.87
CA CYS A 61 -18.56 -17.61 -16.11
C CYS A 61 -17.76 -18.52 -17.05
N GLN A 62 -17.85 -19.84 -16.88
CA GLN A 62 -17.19 -20.82 -17.76
C GLN A 62 -17.72 -20.76 -19.20
N LEU A 63 -19.05 -20.67 -19.37
CA LEU A 63 -19.66 -20.52 -20.69
C LEU A 63 -19.27 -19.18 -21.33
N PHE A 64 -19.27 -18.10 -20.54
CA PHE A 64 -18.85 -16.79 -21.01
C PHE A 64 -17.40 -16.80 -21.50
N ALA A 65 -16.47 -17.40 -20.75
CA ALA A 65 -15.08 -17.50 -21.14
C ALA A 65 -14.88 -18.24 -22.48
N GLN A 66 -15.65 -19.30 -22.72
CA GLN A 66 -15.61 -20.05 -23.99
C GLN A 66 -16.16 -19.23 -25.17
N ASN A 67 -17.23 -18.47 -24.94
CA ASN A 67 -17.98 -17.80 -26.01
C ASN A 67 -17.53 -16.35 -26.26
N ASN A 68 -16.83 -15.70 -25.33
CA ASN A 68 -16.42 -14.30 -25.44
C ASN A 68 -15.46 -14.06 -26.62
N GLN A 69 -14.63 -15.05 -26.98
CA GLN A 69 -13.75 -15.00 -28.16
C GLN A 69 -14.52 -14.68 -29.46
N CYS A 70 -15.72 -15.23 -29.61
CA CYS A 70 -16.55 -15.07 -30.80
C CYS A 70 -17.56 -13.92 -30.63
N THR A 71 -18.17 -13.80 -29.44
CA THR A 71 -19.27 -12.85 -29.22
C THR A 71 -18.81 -11.42 -28.96
N ARG A 72 -17.60 -11.25 -28.41
CA ARG A 72 -17.06 -9.96 -27.94
C ARG A 72 -17.99 -9.24 -26.97
N HIS A 73 -18.78 -10.00 -26.21
CA HIS A 73 -19.78 -9.43 -25.30
C HIS A 73 -19.12 -8.64 -24.16
N LEU A 74 -17.91 -9.00 -23.71
CA LEU A 74 -17.19 -8.19 -22.72
C LEU A 74 -16.90 -6.77 -23.25
N ALA A 75 -16.27 -6.68 -24.44
CA ALA A 75 -15.94 -5.41 -25.09
C ALA A 75 -17.18 -4.54 -25.31
N LYS A 76 -18.27 -5.12 -25.83
CA LYS A 76 -19.54 -4.41 -26.05
C LYS A 76 -20.14 -3.92 -24.74
N PHE A 77 -20.11 -4.75 -23.70
CA PHE A 77 -20.73 -4.41 -22.42
C PHE A 77 -19.92 -3.35 -21.65
N LEU A 78 -18.59 -3.31 -21.80
CA LEU A 78 -17.74 -2.20 -21.33
C LEU A 78 -18.12 -0.86 -21.99
N ILE A 79 -18.46 -0.86 -23.29
CA ILE A 79 -18.95 0.34 -23.97
C ILE A 79 -20.32 0.76 -23.41
N HIS A 80 -21.25 -0.19 -23.19
CA HIS A 80 -22.53 0.13 -22.55
C HIS A 80 -22.37 0.68 -21.13
N LEU A 81 -21.44 0.13 -20.35
CA LEU A 81 -21.09 0.66 -19.04
C LEU A 81 -20.56 2.11 -19.16
N SER A 82 -19.67 2.37 -20.12
CA SER A 82 -19.14 3.71 -20.39
C SER A 82 -20.24 4.71 -20.73
N TRP A 83 -21.25 4.31 -21.51
CA TRP A 83 -22.44 5.13 -21.77
C TRP A 83 -23.29 5.37 -20.52
N CYS A 84 -23.52 4.34 -19.71
CA CYS A 84 -24.26 4.50 -18.44
C CYS A 84 -23.55 5.50 -17.50
N LEU A 85 -22.22 5.45 -17.43
CA LEU A 85 -21.44 6.40 -16.64
C LEU A 85 -21.51 7.83 -17.20
N GLN A 86 -21.47 7.98 -18.52
CA GLN A 86 -21.63 9.28 -19.17
C GLN A 86 -23.01 9.89 -18.88
N ASP A 87 -24.07 9.09 -18.92
CA ASP A 87 -25.42 9.50 -18.55
C ASP A 87 -25.47 9.93 -17.08
N CYS A 88 -24.85 9.16 -16.18
CA CYS A 88 -24.77 9.50 -14.75
C CYS A 88 -24.03 10.82 -14.48
N ILE A 89 -22.95 11.11 -15.22
CA ILE A 89 -22.18 12.36 -15.10
C ILE A 89 -23.02 13.54 -15.61
N SER A 90 -23.67 13.38 -16.77
CA SER A 90 -24.44 14.43 -17.42
C SER A 90 -25.72 14.76 -16.66
N ALA A 91 -26.26 13.80 -15.91
CA ALA A 91 -27.54 13.89 -15.24
C ALA A 91 -27.38 14.13 -13.72
N SER A 92 -26.45 15.00 -13.29
CA SER A 92 -26.22 15.27 -11.85
C SER A 92 -27.52 15.71 -11.15
N GLY A 93 -28.13 14.82 -10.36
CA GLY A 93 -29.44 15.03 -9.70
C GLY A 93 -30.63 14.27 -10.31
N ALA A 94 -30.39 13.31 -11.22
CA ALA A 94 -31.40 12.51 -11.91
C ALA A 94 -32.00 11.36 -11.06
N PRO A 95 -33.05 10.66 -11.55
CA PRO A 95 -33.73 9.57 -10.84
C PRO A 95 -32.80 8.38 -10.51
N SER A 96 -33.16 7.61 -9.47
CA SER A 96 -32.45 6.38 -9.05
C SER A 96 -32.13 5.43 -10.22
N ASP A 97 -33.07 5.31 -11.15
CA ASP A 97 -33.05 4.35 -12.25
C ASP A 97 -31.77 4.43 -13.12
N VAL A 98 -31.17 5.62 -13.28
CA VAL A 98 -29.95 5.79 -14.08
C VAL A 98 -28.74 5.18 -13.37
N TYR A 99 -28.63 5.39 -12.06
CA TYR A 99 -27.57 4.82 -11.24
C TYR A 99 -27.73 3.32 -11.09
N ASP A 100 -28.97 2.81 -10.98
CA ASP A 100 -29.25 1.38 -10.87
C ASP A 100 -28.78 0.61 -12.13
N LYS A 101 -29.00 1.17 -13.33
CA LYS A 101 -28.46 0.61 -14.59
C LYS A 101 -26.93 0.56 -14.58
N ALA A 102 -26.28 1.62 -14.14
CA ALA A 102 -24.82 1.67 -14.05
C ALA A 102 -24.28 0.65 -13.03
N VAL A 103 -24.92 0.50 -11.87
CA VAL A 103 -24.54 -0.52 -10.87
C VAL A 103 -24.64 -1.92 -11.45
N ASN A 104 -25.73 -2.26 -12.15
CA ASN A 104 -25.87 -3.54 -12.84
C ASN A 104 -24.77 -3.77 -13.87
N ALA A 105 -24.46 -2.74 -14.68
CA ALA A 105 -23.40 -2.79 -15.67
C ALA A 105 -22.03 -3.10 -15.04
N VAL A 106 -21.68 -2.37 -13.98
CA VAL A 106 -20.40 -2.56 -13.26
C VAL A 106 -20.34 -3.93 -12.62
N TYR A 107 -21.43 -4.37 -11.98
CA TYR A 107 -21.48 -5.66 -11.28
C TYR A 107 -21.31 -6.84 -12.24
N ILE A 108 -22.11 -6.89 -13.31
CA ILE A 108 -22.04 -7.94 -14.34
C ILE A 108 -20.63 -7.96 -14.95
N THR A 109 -20.11 -6.79 -15.35
CA THR A 109 -18.76 -6.69 -15.92
C THR A 109 -17.71 -7.21 -14.94
N SER A 110 -17.76 -6.79 -13.68
CA SER A 110 -16.81 -7.20 -12.63
C SER A 110 -16.80 -8.72 -12.41
N VAL A 111 -17.97 -9.37 -12.38
CA VAL A 111 -18.07 -10.83 -12.17
C VAL A 111 -17.36 -11.59 -13.29
N PHE A 112 -17.63 -11.24 -14.55
CA PHE A 112 -17.04 -11.95 -15.69
C PHE A 112 -15.58 -11.58 -15.91
N LEU A 113 -15.21 -10.30 -15.78
CA LEU A 113 -13.83 -9.84 -15.90
C LEU A 113 -12.93 -10.50 -14.85
N LYS A 114 -13.39 -10.55 -13.59
CA LYS A 114 -12.67 -11.24 -12.51
C LYS A 114 -12.41 -12.70 -12.86
N HIS A 115 -13.44 -13.42 -13.33
CA HIS A 115 -13.27 -14.82 -13.71
C HIS A 115 -12.27 -15.00 -14.86
N LEU A 116 -12.30 -14.13 -15.87
CA LEU A 116 -11.36 -14.20 -16.98
C LEU A 116 -9.92 -13.96 -16.50
N ILE A 117 -9.68 -12.95 -15.66
CA ILE A 117 -8.35 -12.67 -15.11
C ILE A 117 -7.86 -13.82 -14.22
N GLU A 118 -8.72 -14.40 -13.36
CA GLU A 118 -8.33 -15.50 -12.48
C GLU A 118 -8.02 -16.82 -13.21
N ASN A 119 -8.54 -17.01 -14.43
CA ASN A 119 -8.38 -18.25 -15.21
C ASN A 119 -7.57 -18.07 -16.50
N ALA A 120 -7.06 -16.87 -16.78
CA ALA A 120 -6.16 -16.64 -17.90
C ALA A 120 -4.85 -17.41 -17.67
N GLN A 121 -4.30 -17.98 -18.74
CA GLN A 121 -2.96 -18.56 -18.70
C GLN A 121 -1.92 -17.42 -18.66
N SER A 122 -0.77 -17.66 -18.03
CA SER A 122 0.33 -16.69 -17.97
C SER A 122 0.65 -16.21 -19.39
N ASP A 123 0.67 -14.89 -19.59
CA ASP A 123 0.93 -14.16 -20.85
C ASP A 123 -0.23 -13.99 -21.86
N ASP A 124 -1.45 -14.52 -21.63
CA ASP A 124 -2.56 -14.40 -22.60
C ASP A 124 -3.56 -13.27 -22.27
N ILE A 125 -3.09 -12.02 -22.31
CA ILE A 125 -3.97 -10.83 -22.16
C ILE A 125 -4.89 -10.66 -23.37
N GLU A 126 -4.49 -11.15 -24.54
CA GLU A 126 -5.32 -11.18 -25.75
C GLU A 126 -6.61 -12.02 -25.55
N GLY A 127 -6.57 -13.00 -24.64
CA GLY A 127 -7.71 -13.80 -24.20
C GLY A 127 -8.85 -13.00 -23.51
N LEU A 128 -8.66 -11.73 -23.18
CA LEU A 128 -9.75 -10.85 -22.70
C LEU A 128 -10.67 -10.38 -23.84
N TYR A 129 -10.19 -10.41 -25.09
CA TYR A 129 -10.94 -10.03 -26.30
C TYR A 129 -11.59 -8.64 -26.20
N LEU A 130 -10.79 -7.63 -25.82
CA LEU A 130 -11.22 -6.25 -25.59
C LEU A 130 -11.39 -5.41 -26.88
N SER A 131 -11.28 -6.01 -28.05
CA SER A 131 -11.56 -5.37 -29.35
C SER A 131 -12.90 -5.81 -29.94
N LEU A 132 -13.55 -4.89 -30.65
CA LEU A 132 -14.72 -5.19 -31.49
C LEU A 132 -14.32 -5.96 -32.76
N ASP A 133 -15.25 -6.73 -33.32
CA ASP A 133 -15.06 -7.38 -34.63
C ASP A 133 -15.01 -6.31 -35.73
N GLU A 134 -14.17 -6.50 -36.74
CA GLU A 134 -13.95 -5.56 -37.87
C GLU A 134 -15.26 -5.20 -38.61
N LYS A 135 -16.28 -6.04 -38.47
CA LYS A 135 -17.59 -5.91 -39.12
C LYS A 135 -18.57 -5.03 -38.34
N GLU A 136 -18.29 -4.72 -37.08
CA GLU A 136 -19.17 -3.84 -36.28
C GLU A 136 -18.81 -2.37 -36.46
N PRO A 137 -19.81 -1.48 -36.60
CA PRO A 137 -19.54 -0.06 -36.71
C PRO A 137 -18.95 0.45 -35.39
N ILE A 138 -17.82 1.16 -35.48
CA ILE A 138 -17.19 1.82 -34.34
C ILE A 138 -18.20 2.85 -33.78
N PRO A 139 -18.51 2.81 -32.46
CA PRO A 139 -19.32 3.81 -31.79
C PRO A 139 -18.86 5.24 -32.08
N LYS A 140 -19.80 6.17 -32.23
CA LYS A 140 -19.50 7.59 -32.55
C LYS A 140 -18.66 8.31 -31.50
N ASP A 141 -18.64 7.78 -30.28
CA ASP A 141 -17.92 8.37 -29.14
C ASP A 141 -16.47 7.89 -29.03
N LEU A 142 -16.08 6.84 -29.78
CA LEU A 142 -14.70 6.39 -29.88
C LEU A 142 -14.00 7.22 -30.96
N ILE A 143 -13.01 8.00 -30.56
CA ILE A 143 -12.09 8.64 -31.51
C ILE A 143 -11.33 7.52 -32.24
N GLN A 144 -10.96 7.76 -33.50
CA GLN A 144 -10.46 6.74 -34.44
C GLN A 144 -9.21 5.94 -33.98
N ASP A 145 -8.61 6.30 -32.83
CA ASP A 145 -7.44 5.66 -32.22
C ASP A 145 -7.59 5.38 -30.69
N GLU A 146 -8.77 5.61 -30.09
CA GLU A 146 -8.97 5.38 -28.64
C GLU A 146 -9.37 3.92 -28.36
N SER A 147 -8.71 3.27 -27.41
CA SER A 147 -9.04 1.90 -27.00
C SER A 147 -10.30 1.86 -26.12
N ILE A 148 -10.95 0.69 -26.01
CA ILE A 148 -12.12 0.54 -25.11
C ILE A 148 -11.70 0.76 -23.66
N GLU A 149 -10.49 0.35 -23.32
CA GLU A 149 -9.87 0.47 -22.03
C GLU A 149 -9.61 1.93 -21.66
N ASP A 150 -9.10 2.74 -22.60
CA ASP A 150 -8.93 4.19 -22.43
C ASP A 150 -10.26 4.88 -22.15
N LEU A 151 -11.28 4.61 -22.98
CA LEU A 151 -12.62 5.16 -22.81
C LEU A 151 -13.22 4.75 -21.45
N MET A 152 -13.11 3.46 -21.10
CA MET A 152 -13.64 2.91 -19.86
C MET A 152 -12.98 3.56 -18.65
N MET A 153 -11.65 3.62 -18.60
CA MET A 153 -10.92 4.23 -17.48
C MET A 153 -11.19 5.73 -17.40
N HIS A 154 -11.22 6.43 -18.53
CA HIS A 154 -11.58 7.84 -18.57
C HIS A 154 -12.97 8.10 -17.96
N ARG A 155 -13.99 7.30 -18.31
CA ARG A 155 -15.36 7.43 -17.79
C ARG A 155 -15.47 7.09 -16.30
N VAL A 156 -14.78 6.04 -15.82
CA VAL A 156 -14.74 5.67 -14.40
C VAL A 156 -14.12 6.79 -13.57
N LEU A 157 -12.94 7.26 -13.97
CA LEU A 157 -12.20 8.29 -13.25
C LEU A 157 -12.95 9.63 -13.29
N SER A 158 -13.57 9.97 -14.43
CA SER A 158 -14.43 11.15 -14.56
C SER A 158 -15.66 11.08 -13.66
N PHE A 159 -16.30 9.90 -13.54
CA PHE A 159 -17.44 9.72 -12.63
C PHE A 159 -17.00 9.90 -11.16
N ILE A 160 -15.92 9.23 -10.76
CA ILE A 160 -15.40 9.27 -9.38
C ILE A 160 -15.13 10.72 -8.95
N THR A 161 -14.58 11.54 -9.86
CA THR A 161 -14.22 12.94 -9.58
C THR A 161 -15.39 13.91 -9.69
N SER A 162 -16.30 13.72 -10.67
CA SER A 162 -17.37 14.67 -10.98
C SER A 162 -18.62 14.48 -10.13
N VAL A 163 -18.91 13.25 -9.70
CA VAL A 163 -20.10 12.93 -8.90
C VAL A 163 -19.78 12.92 -7.40
N ALA A 164 -20.61 13.60 -6.62
CA ALA A 164 -20.47 13.62 -5.17
C ALA A 164 -20.92 12.29 -4.54
N VAL A 165 -20.21 11.86 -3.49
CA VAL A 165 -20.62 10.69 -2.70
C VAL A 165 -21.85 11.08 -1.89
N SER A 166 -22.96 10.38 -2.13
CA SER A 166 -24.25 10.57 -1.45
C SER A 166 -24.87 9.19 -1.20
N PRO A 167 -25.92 9.08 -0.38
CA PRO A 167 -26.59 7.79 -0.15
C PRO A 167 -27.02 7.06 -1.43
N ASN A 168 -27.40 7.80 -2.47
CA ASN A 168 -27.86 7.24 -3.76
C ASN A 168 -26.71 6.83 -4.68
N THR A 169 -25.55 7.49 -4.57
CA THR A 169 -24.39 7.26 -5.45
C THR A 169 -23.31 6.40 -4.77
N TYR A 170 -23.41 6.16 -3.46
CA TYR A 170 -22.43 5.44 -2.66
C TYR A 170 -22.13 4.05 -3.21
N LEU A 171 -23.17 3.28 -3.55
CA LEU A 171 -23.01 1.93 -4.07
C LEU A 171 -22.24 1.93 -5.40
N LEU A 172 -22.60 2.84 -6.32
CA LEU A 172 -21.92 2.94 -7.60
C LEU A 172 -20.46 3.37 -7.44
N HIS A 173 -20.14 4.31 -6.55
CA HIS A 173 -18.74 4.66 -6.24
C HIS A 173 -17.96 3.44 -5.72
N LEU A 174 -18.55 2.67 -4.82
CA LEU A 174 -17.91 1.49 -4.25
C LEU A 174 -17.67 0.40 -5.29
N GLU A 175 -18.69 0.07 -6.10
CA GLU A 175 -18.58 -0.92 -7.17
C GLU A 175 -17.59 -0.48 -8.25
N LEU A 176 -17.50 0.81 -8.58
CA LEU A 176 -16.51 1.32 -9.53
C LEU A 176 -15.08 1.21 -9.02
N LEU A 177 -14.84 1.47 -7.72
CA LEU A 177 -13.52 1.27 -7.13
C LEU A 177 -13.15 -0.23 -7.09
N ASN A 178 -14.10 -1.10 -6.76
CA ASN A 178 -13.91 -2.55 -6.84
C ASN A 178 -13.63 -3.02 -8.27
N PHE A 179 -14.37 -2.50 -9.24
CA PHE A 179 -14.12 -2.73 -10.66
C PHE A 179 -12.71 -2.31 -11.06
N MET A 180 -12.24 -1.13 -10.63
CA MET A 180 -10.87 -0.70 -10.89
C MET A 180 -9.83 -1.66 -10.29
N LEU A 181 -10.04 -2.14 -9.06
CA LEU A 181 -9.16 -3.15 -8.46
C LEU A 181 -9.14 -4.44 -9.28
N ILE A 182 -10.30 -4.94 -9.71
CA ILE A 182 -10.41 -6.13 -10.57
C ILE A 182 -9.72 -5.89 -11.91
N ALA A 183 -10.04 -4.79 -12.59
CA ALA A 183 -9.54 -4.48 -13.92
C ALA A 183 -8.02 -4.27 -13.93
N MET A 184 -7.46 -3.59 -12.93
CA MET A 184 -6.01 -3.40 -12.80
C MET A 184 -5.28 -4.67 -12.31
N SER A 185 -5.99 -5.71 -11.88
CA SER A 185 -5.39 -6.99 -11.48
C SER A 185 -4.84 -7.80 -12.65
N THR A 186 -4.96 -7.33 -13.90
CA THR A 186 -4.26 -7.94 -15.05
C THR A 186 -2.75 -8.02 -14.84
N GLN A 187 -2.19 -7.16 -13.96
CA GLN A 187 -0.78 -7.22 -13.57
C GLN A 187 -0.38 -8.55 -12.95
N LEU A 188 -1.32 -9.31 -12.38
CA LEU A 188 -1.07 -10.64 -11.83
C LEU A 188 -0.78 -11.70 -12.90
N LEU A 189 -1.08 -11.39 -14.17
CA LEU A 189 -0.73 -12.22 -15.31
C LEU A 189 0.73 -12.01 -15.73
N CYS A 190 1.33 -10.90 -15.31
CA CYS A 190 2.74 -10.56 -15.56
C CYS A 190 3.64 -11.08 -14.44
N GLY A 191 4.95 -11.18 -14.73
CA GLY A 191 5.94 -11.55 -13.73
C GLY A 191 6.05 -10.53 -12.58
N PRO A 192 6.76 -10.87 -11.49
CA PRO A 192 6.91 -9.99 -10.31
C PRO A 192 7.70 -8.69 -10.61
N SER A 193 8.35 -8.59 -11.76
CA SER A 193 9.08 -7.40 -12.20
C SER A 193 8.53 -6.93 -13.55
N PRO A 194 8.17 -5.65 -13.71
CA PRO A 194 7.65 -5.12 -14.97
C PRO A 194 8.65 -5.33 -16.11
N GLY A 195 8.28 -6.18 -17.07
CA GLY A 195 9.00 -6.40 -18.32
C GLY A 195 8.58 -5.38 -19.38
N PRO A 196 9.46 -5.09 -20.37
CA PRO A 196 9.14 -4.18 -21.47
C PRO A 196 8.03 -4.69 -22.40
N LYS A 197 7.67 -5.97 -22.30
CA LYS A 197 6.60 -6.62 -23.07
C LYS A 197 5.30 -6.79 -22.28
N ASP A 198 5.30 -6.39 -21.01
CA ASP A 198 4.13 -6.53 -20.15
C ASP A 198 3.08 -5.51 -20.57
N VAL A 199 1.89 -5.98 -20.91
CA VAL A 199 0.75 -5.13 -21.28
C VAL A 199 -0.28 -5.22 -20.18
N ASN A 200 -0.78 -4.09 -19.69
CA ASN A 200 -1.78 -4.08 -18.64
C ASN A 200 -2.92 -3.14 -19.05
N PRO A 201 -3.90 -3.63 -19.83
CA PRO A 201 -4.80 -2.77 -20.62
C PRO A 201 -5.45 -1.66 -19.80
N PHE A 202 -6.00 -2.00 -18.63
CA PHE A 202 -6.73 -1.04 -17.80
C PHE A 202 -5.83 -0.09 -16.99
N ILE A 203 -4.71 -0.55 -16.42
CA ILE A 203 -3.84 0.37 -15.68
C ILE A 203 -3.00 1.23 -16.63
N ASP A 204 -2.59 0.69 -17.78
CA ASP A 204 -1.95 1.46 -18.84
C ASP A 204 -2.87 2.58 -19.32
N ALA A 205 -4.14 2.26 -19.59
CA ALA A 205 -5.17 3.24 -19.90
C ALA A 205 -5.37 4.29 -18.79
N ALA A 206 -5.24 3.89 -17.51
CA ALA A 206 -5.30 4.82 -16.38
C ALA A 206 -4.10 5.80 -16.36
N MET A 207 -2.91 5.35 -16.78
CA MET A 207 -1.68 6.14 -16.77
C MET A 207 -1.60 7.18 -17.90
N VAL A 208 -2.36 6.99 -18.98
CA VAL A 208 -2.38 7.90 -20.16
C VAL A 208 -3.37 9.07 -19.98
N GLN A 209 -4.17 9.05 -18.91
CA GLN A 209 -5.19 10.08 -18.65
C GLN A 209 -4.61 11.48 -18.42
N ASP A 210 -5.43 12.50 -18.70
CA ASP A 210 -5.06 13.91 -18.54
C ASP A 210 -4.59 14.23 -17.11
N SER A 211 -3.50 15.01 -17.00
CA SER A 211 -2.91 15.42 -15.71
C SER A 211 -3.90 16.13 -14.76
N SER A 212 -4.87 16.86 -15.32
CA SER A 212 -5.94 17.52 -14.56
C SER A 212 -6.89 16.51 -13.92
N LEU A 213 -7.31 15.49 -14.68
CA LEU A 213 -8.14 14.39 -14.19
C LEU A 213 -7.39 13.58 -13.13
N VAL A 214 -6.12 13.23 -13.39
CA VAL A 214 -5.25 12.52 -12.44
C VAL A 214 -5.19 13.24 -11.09
N SER A 215 -4.97 14.56 -11.10
CA SER A 215 -4.90 15.37 -9.88
C SER A 215 -6.25 15.38 -9.13
N LEU A 216 -7.37 15.47 -9.84
CA LEU A 216 -8.70 15.38 -9.24
C LEU A 216 -8.97 14.00 -8.64
N VAL A 217 -8.52 12.93 -9.29
CA VAL A 217 -8.66 11.54 -8.81
C VAL A 217 -7.88 11.37 -7.50
N VAL A 218 -6.59 11.72 -7.48
CA VAL A 218 -5.76 11.62 -6.26
C VAL A 218 -6.40 12.39 -5.11
N ARG A 219 -6.85 13.64 -5.38
CA ARG A 219 -7.57 14.45 -4.40
C ARG A 219 -8.82 13.75 -3.88
N LYS A 220 -9.66 13.21 -4.77
CA LYS A 220 -10.92 12.58 -4.40
C LYS A 220 -10.73 11.30 -3.60
N LEU A 221 -9.79 10.44 -3.98
CA LEU A 221 -9.49 9.19 -3.27
C LEU A 221 -8.97 9.48 -1.84
N LEU A 222 -8.10 10.48 -1.69
CA LEU A 222 -7.62 10.93 -0.38
C LEU A 222 -8.74 11.56 0.45
N LEU A 223 -9.64 12.35 -0.14
CA LEU A 223 -10.80 12.89 0.58
C LEU A 223 -11.77 11.80 1.04
N ASN A 224 -11.97 10.74 0.25
CA ASN A 224 -12.74 9.57 0.69
C ASN A 224 -12.05 8.88 1.87
N TYR A 225 -10.72 8.72 1.82
CA TYR A 225 -9.93 8.16 2.92
C TYR A 225 -10.02 9.01 4.19
N ILE A 226 -9.94 10.34 4.08
CA ILE A 226 -10.05 11.27 5.20
C ILE A 226 -11.45 11.25 5.82
N SER A 227 -12.48 11.30 4.98
CA SER A 227 -13.87 11.44 5.44
C SER A 227 -14.47 10.16 6.01
N GLN A 228 -13.88 8.98 5.72
CA GLN A 228 -14.35 7.67 6.18
C GLN A 228 -15.89 7.52 6.06
N PRO A 229 -16.48 7.73 4.87
CA PRO A 229 -17.91 7.81 4.71
C PRO A 229 -18.57 6.47 5.07
N GLY A 230 -19.39 6.50 6.12
CA GLY A 230 -20.10 5.31 6.58
C GLY A 230 -21.10 4.78 5.54
N MET A 231 -21.30 3.47 5.54
CA MET A 231 -22.29 2.80 4.72
C MET A 231 -23.72 3.32 5.03
N PRO A 232 -24.45 3.86 4.02
CA PRO A 232 -25.80 4.39 4.24
C PRO A 232 -26.88 3.30 4.40
N PHE A 233 -26.56 2.03 4.11
CA PHE A 233 -27.49 0.90 4.17
C PHE A 233 -27.11 -0.11 5.27
N LYS A 234 -28.08 -0.90 5.77
CA LYS A 234 -27.80 -1.98 6.72
C LYS A 234 -26.92 -3.04 6.06
N SER A 235 -25.91 -3.55 6.77
CA SER A 235 -24.92 -4.53 6.27
C SER A 235 -25.50 -5.75 5.53
N ALA A 236 -26.74 -6.15 5.83
CA ALA A 236 -27.45 -7.24 5.15
C ALA A 236 -27.78 -6.96 3.67
N SER A 237 -27.78 -5.70 3.24
CA SER A 237 -27.98 -5.31 1.83
C SER A 237 -26.70 -5.39 1.02
N TYR A 238 -25.53 -5.31 1.67
CA TYR A 238 -24.23 -5.42 1.00
C TYR A 238 -23.69 -6.84 0.99
N SER A 239 -24.08 -7.68 1.96
CA SER A 239 -23.86 -9.13 1.84
C SER A 239 -24.52 -9.73 0.59
N ILE A 240 -25.51 -9.06 -0.01
CA ILE A 240 -26.12 -9.43 -1.29
C ILE A 240 -25.08 -9.49 -2.43
N PHE A 241 -24.06 -8.63 -2.39
CA PHE A 241 -22.96 -8.57 -3.37
C PHE A 241 -21.71 -9.32 -2.89
N TYR A 242 -21.67 -9.74 -1.62
CA TYR A 242 -20.48 -10.23 -0.94
C TYR A 242 -20.82 -11.45 -0.05
N GLU A 243 -21.26 -12.55 -0.66
CA GLU A 243 -21.51 -13.82 0.05
C GLU A 243 -20.69 -14.97 -0.56
N GLY A 244 -19.75 -15.51 0.25
CA GLY A 244 -19.20 -16.86 0.06
C GLY A 244 -17.90 -16.98 -0.74
N SER A 245 -16.80 -16.39 -0.27
CA SER A 245 -15.46 -16.68 -0.80
C SER A 245 -15.04 -18.13 -0.47
N GLN A 246 -15.12 -19.03 -1.46
CA GLN A 246 -14.12 -20.09 -1.55
C GLN A 246 -12.75 -19.43 -1.71
N PRO A 247 -11.67 -19.96 -1.09
CA PRO A 247 -10.34 -19.37 -1.21
C PRO A 247 -9.93 -19.34 -2.69
N SER A 248 -9.79 -18.14 -3.26
CA SER A 248 -9.35 -17.96 -4.64
C SER A 248 -7.93 -18.51 -4.81
N VAL A 249 -7.60 -19.01 -6.01
CA VAL A 249 -6.28 -19.59 -6.33
C VAL A 249 -5.14 -18.59 -6.05
N LEU A 250 -5.44 -17.30 -6.08
CA LEU A 250 -4.53 -16.19 -5.80
C LEU A 250 -4.16 -16.01 -4.32
N GLN A 251 -4.85 -16.68 -3.38
CA GLN A 251 -4.40 -16.78 -1.97
C GLN A 251 -3.12 -17.62 -1.81
N ARG A 252 -2.64 -18.32 -2.85
CA ARG A 252 -1.50 -19.25 -2.75
C ARG A 252 -0.12 -18.64 -3.05
N VAL A 253 -0.02 -17.38 -3.48
CA VAL A 253 1.27 -16.80 -3.89
C VAL A 253 1.84 -15.92 -2.77
N GLY A 254 2.53 -16.56 -1.81
CA GLY A 254 3.23 -15.91 -0.71
C GLY A 254 4.71 -15.61 -1.04
N SER A 255 4.96 -14.73 -2.01
CA SER A 255 6.32 -14.26 -2.33
C SER A 255 6.44 -12.77 -2.02
N ALA A 256 7.48 -12.38 -1.27
CA ALA A 256 7.69 -11.01 -0.77
C ALA A 256 7.82 -9.93 -1.86
N ALA A 257 8.11 -10.30 -3.11
CA ALA A 257 8.12 -9.39 -4.27
C ALA A 257 6.74 -9.22 -4.92
N ALA A 258 5.79 -10.13 -4.66
CA ALA A 258 4.48 -10.16 -5.28
C ALA A 258 3.43 -9.28 -4.55
N ASN A 259 3.74 -8.75 -3.36
CA ASN A 259 2.77 -8.00 -2.55
C ASN A 259 2.35 -6.64 -3.15
N PHE A 260 3.18 -6.01 -3.98
CA PHE A 260 2.82 -4.75 -4.66
C PHE A 260 1.89 -4.97 -5.86
N VAL A 261 2.02 -6.13 -6.53
CA VAL A 261 1.18 -6.55 -7.65
C VAL A 261 -0.14 -7.20 -7.16
N LEU A 262 -0.12 -7.84 -5.97
CA LEU A 262 -1.26 -8.54 -5.33
C LEU A 262 -2.11 -7.67 -4.39
N LEU A 263 -1.76 -6.39 -4.22
CA LEU A 263 -2.50 -5.44 -3.40
C LEU A 263 -4.00 -5.32 -3.76
N PRO A 264 -4.43 -5.41 -5.05
CA PRO A 264 -5.85 -5.31 -5.39
C PRO A 264 -6.72 -6.46 -4.84
N LEU A 265 -6.17 -7.67 -4.64
CA LEU A 265 -6.96 -8.89 -4.40
C LEU A 265 -6.72 -9.54 -3.03
N SER A 266 -5.59 -9.27 -2.39
CA SER A 266 -5.31 -9.78 -1.03
C SER A 266 -6.32 -9.27 0.02
N TYR A 267 -6.90 -8.09 -0.19
CA TYR A 267 -7.94 -7.52 0.69
C TYR A 267 -9.34 -8.13 0.47
N LEU A 268 -9.66 -8.55 -0.77
CA LEU A 268 -10.95 -9.17 -1.11
C LEU A 268 -11.17 -10.52 -0.38
N GLY A 269 -10.09 -11.18 0.07
CA GLY A 269 -10.13 -12.49 0.72
C GLY A 269 -9.70 -12.55 2.19
N ASN A 270 -9.29 -11.44 2.82
CA ASN A 270 -8.67 -11.47 4.16
C ASN A 270 -9.47 -10.76 5.27
N SER A 271 -10.81 -10.73 5.18
CA SER A 271 -11.67 -10.25 6.28
C SER A 271 -11.91 -11.33 7.34
N LYS A 272 -10.83 -11.86 7.96
CA LYS A 272 -10.96 -12.54 9.26
C LYS A 272 -10.66 -11.55 10.38
N GLY A 273 -11.69 -10.81 10.77
CA GLY A 273 -11.73 -10.02 12.01
C GLY A 273 -11.92 -8.53 11.75
N GLU A 274 -13.06 -8.01 12.21
CA GLU A 274 -13.51 -6.61 12.16
C GLU A 274 -13.92 -6.11 10.76
N TYR A 275 -15.24 -6.07 10.52
CA TYR A 275 -15.83 -5.33 9.40
C TYR A 275 -15.28 -3.90 9.42
N SER A 276 -14.67 -3.48 8.32
CA SER A 276 -14.07 -2.15 8.23
C SER A 276 -15.11 -1.07 8.42
N LYS A 277 -14.71 0.05 9.05
CA LYS A 277 -15.64 1.13 9.41
C LYS A 277 -16.17 1.89 8.18
N SER A 278 -15.48 1.82 7.03
CA SER A 278 -15.85 2.51 5.79
C SER A 278 -15.23 1.81 4.55
N PRO A 279 -15.94 0.90 3.87
CA PRO A 279 -15.38 0.15 2.74
C PRO A 279 -15.01 1.03 1.54
N LEU A 280 -15.70 2.16 1.35
CA LEU A 280 -15.36 3.11 0.28
C LEU A 280 -13.99 3.75 0.52
N ALA A 281 -13.65 4.05 1.78
CA ALA A 281 -12.34 4.60 2.13
C ALA A 281 -11.23 3.58 1.88
N ASP A 282 -11.44 2.33 2.26
CA ASP A 282 -10.47 1.25 2.07
C ASP A 282 -10.23 1.00 0.57
N CYS A 283 -11.30 0.85 -0.22
CA CYS A 283 -11.16 0.68 -1.68
C CYS A 283 -10.51 1.91 -2.33
N SER A 284 -10.82 3.12 -1.86
CA SER A 284 -10.18 4.35 -2.37
C SER A 284 -8.69 4.35 -2.12
N LEU A 285 -8.27 3.93 -0.92
CA LEU A 285 -6.87 3.81 -0.54
C LEU A 285 -6.16 2.75 -1.38
N LEU A 286 -6.75 1.57 -1.54
CA LEU A 286 -6.16 0.48 -2.35
C LEU A 286 -5.98 0.91 -3.81
N VAL A 287 -7.01 1.50 -4.42
CA VAL A 287 -6.92 2.02 -5.80
C VAL A 287 -5.83 3.07 -5.91
N LEU A 288 -5.75 4.01 -4.96
CA LEU A 288 -4.70 5.02 -4.95
C LEU A 288 -3.31 4.39 -4.87
N LEU A 289 -3.11 3.42 -3.97
CA LEU A 289 -1.83 2.75 -3.79
C LEU A 289 -1.38 2.00 -5.05
N VAL A 290 -2.30 1.34 -5.74
CA VAL A 290 -2.03 0.68 -7.03
C VAL A 290 -1.61 1.71 -8.09
N LEU A 291 -2.31 2.84 -8.16
CA LEU A 291 -2.02 3.88 -9.14
C LEU A 291 -0.67 4.56 -8.88
N ILE A 292 -0.34 4.93 -7.64
CA ILE A 292 0.92 5.66 -7.35
C ILE A 292 2.17 4.78 -7.40
N HIS A 293 2.05 3.46 -7.15
CA HIS A 293 3.20 2.55 -7.14
C HIS A 293 3.37 1.77 -8.44
N TYR A 294 2.55 2.02 -9.45
CA TYR A 294 2.72 1.39 -10.76
C TYR A 294 3.92 1.96 -11.51
N HIS A 295 4.74 1.08 -12.07
CA HIS A 295 5.89 1.42 -12.90
C HIS A 295 5.83 0.64 -14.21
N LYS A 296 5.65 1.34 -15.33
CA LYS A 296 5.69 0.75 -16.66
C LYS A 296 7.12 0.77 -17.18
N CYS A 297 7.64 -0.40 -17.56
CA CYS A 297 8.95 -0.52 -18.20
C CYS A 297 8.81 -0.23 -19.70
N VAL A 298 9.59 0.72 -20.21
CA VAL A 298 9.58 1.16 -21.61
C VAL A 298 10.96 0.97 -22.22
N VAL A 299 11.03 0.51 -23.47
CA VAL A 299 12.27 0.42 -24.25
C VAL A 299 12.51 1.76 -24.94
N SER A 300 13.68 2.37 -24.75
CA SER A 300 14.05 3.57 -25.50
C SER A 300 14.39 3.20 -26.96
N ASN A 301 13.55 3.64 -27.90
CA ASN A 301 13.91 3.64 -29.31
C ASN A 301 14.75 4.89 -29.62
N GLU A 302 16.04 4.90 -29.26
CA GLU A 302 16.96 5.91 -29.81
C GLU A 302 17.22 5.59 -31.29
N SER A 303 16.35 6.07 -32.18
CA SER A 303 16.68 6.17 -33.60
C SER A 303 17.72 7.27 -33.77
N LYS A 304 18.99 6.90 -33.93
CA LYS A 304 20.11 7.77 -34.31
C LYS A 304 19.69 8.79 -35.38
N MET A 305 19.65 10.06 -35.02
CA MET A 305 19.88 11.15 -35.96
C MET A 305 21.19 11.81 -35.56
N ASP A 306 22.30 11.25 -36.04
CA ASP A 306 23.45 12.07 -36.37
C ASP A 306 24.25 11.41 -37.49
N LYS A 307 24.30 12.12 -38.62
CA LYS A 307 25.11 11.78 -39.78
C LYS A 307 26.54 12.25 -39.51
N SER A 308 27.47 11.32 -39.30
CA SER A 308 28.82 11.44 -39.89
C SER A 308 29.50 10.09 -39.91
N ALA A 309 29.98 9.73 -41.10
CA ALA A 309 30.75 8.54 -41.38
C ALA A 309 32.09 8.54 -40.62
N ASP A 310 32.48 7.41 -40.03
CA ASP A 310 33.58 6.61 -40.59
C ASP A 310 33.91 5.36 -39.74
N SER A 311 34.08 4.26 -40.47
CA SER A 311 34.87 3.04 -40.19
C SER A 311 34.56 2.08 -39.01
N ALA A 312 34.23 0.86 -39.44
CA ALA A 312 34.78 -0.44 -39.04
C ALA A 312 34.45 -1.05 -37.65
N THR A 313 33.66 -2.13 -37.75
CA THR A 313 33.71 -3.39 -36.96
C THR A 313 33.75 -3.26 -35.43
N SER A 314 32.56 -3.33 -34.82
CA SER A 314 32.35 -4.11 -33.60
C SER A 314 30.88 -4.52 -33.52
N ASP A 315 30.64 -5.82 -33.33
CA ASP A 315 29.36 -6.37 -32.87
C ASP A 315 29.04 -5.76 -31.49
N SER A 316 28.43 -4.59 -31.49
CA SER A 316 27.79 -4.04 -30.31
C SER A 316 26.36 -4.56 -30.31
N LEU A 317 26.11 -5.58 -29.48
CA LEU A 317 24.78 -5.87 -28.97
C LEU A 317 24.18 -4.53 -28.54
N LEU A 318 23.18 -4.05 -29.29
CA LEU A 318 22.38 -2.90 -28.91
C LEU A 318 21.78 -3.24 -27.55
N LYS A 319 22.37 -2.72 -26.46
CA LYS A 319 21.71 -2.71 -25.16
C LYS A 319 20.48 -1.84 -25.34
N GLU A 320 19.33 -2.48 -25.53
CA GLU A 320 18.03 -1.82 -25.37
C GLU A 320 18.02 -1.21 -23.96
N ASN A 321 18.18 0.12 -23.88
CA ASN A 321 18.08 0.81 -22.61
C ASN A 321 16.60 0.81 -22.22
N THR A 322 16.29 0.12 -21.14
CA THR A 322 14.96 0.10 -20.53
C THR A 322 14.90 1.16 -19.44
N TYR A 323 13.81 1.91 -19.37
CA TYR A 323 13.55 2.88 -18.31
C TYR A 323 12.10 2.79 -17.84
N PHE A 324 11.82 3.26 -16.63
CA PHE A 324 10.45 3.32 -16.13
C PHE A 324 9.79 4.63 -16.55
N SER A 325 8.55 4.57 -17.03
CA SER A 325 7.77 5.75 -17.37
C SER A 325 7.47 6.58 -16.13
N ASP A 326 7.31 7.89 -16.34
CA ASP A 326 6.81 8.79 -15.30
C ASP A 326 5.40 8.39 -14.85
N ASN A 327 5.17 8.40 -13.53
CA ASN A 327 3.86 8.14 -12.94
C ASN A 327 3.22 9.46 -12.49
N TYR A 328 2.18 9.90 -13.22
CA TYR A 328 1.50 11.16 -12.91
C TYR A 328 0.69 11.13 -11.61
N TYR A 329 0.19 9.97 -11.17
CA TYR A 329 -0.49 9.83 -9.88
C TYR A 329 0.50 10.01 -8.72
N CYS A 330 1.69 9.42 -8.83
CA CYS A 330 2.77 9.61 -7.85
C CYS A 330 3.19 11.08 -7.79
N LYS A 331 3.45 11.72 -8.94
CA LYS A 331 3.79 13.15 -9.00
C LYS A 331 2.67 14.03 -8.43
N ALA A 332 1.41 13.70 -8.64
CA ALA A 332 0.29 14.45 -8.07
C ALA A 332 0.22 14.31 -6.53
N LEU A 333 0.59 13.16 -5.97
CA LEU A 333 0.69 12.95 -4.53
C LEU A 333 1.88 13.72 -3.93
N GLU A 334 3.05 13.67 -4.58
CA GLU A 334 4.28 14.36 -4.17
C GLU A 334 4.11 15.88 -4.16
N ASN A 335 3.36 16.43 -5.11
CA ASN A 335 3.10 17.87 -5.24
C ASN A 335 1.81 18.34 -4.54
N ALA A 336 1.18 17.48 -3.73
CA ALA A 336 -0.02 17.88 -2.99
C ALA A 336 0.31 18.93 -1.93
N LYS A 337 -0.53 19.95 -1.81
CA LYS A 337 -0.35 21.08 -0.88
C LYS A 337 -1.49 21.15 0.13
N ASP A 338 -1.19 21.71 1.30
CA ASP A 338 -2.20 21.99 2.31
C ASP A 338 -3.18 23.09 1.85
N VAL A 339 -4.43 22.99 2.28
CA VAL A 339 -5.47 23.97 1.97
C VAL A 339 -5.28 25.29 2.75
N GLU A 340 -4.65 25.28 3.92
CA GLU A 340 -4.56 26.46 4.80
C GLU A 340 -3.31 27.32 4.54
N PHE A 341 -2.22 26.75 4.01
CA PHE A 341 -0.92 27.41 3.86
C PHE A 341 -0.67 28.04 2.47
N ASP A 342 -1.71 28.26 1.66
CA ASP A 342 -1.62 28.99 0.38
C ASP A 342 -1.42 30.50 0.61
N ARG A 343 -0.26 30.88 1.16
CA ARG A 343 0.20 32.27 1.17
C ARG A 343 0.75 32.60 -0.23
N ILE A 344 -0.13 33.15 -1.07
CA ILE A 344 0.23 34.05 -2.19
C ILE A 344 1.07 33.39 -3.30
N ASP A 345 0.45 32.53 -4.11
CA ASP A 345 0.85 32.35 -5.52
C ASP A 345 -0.17 33.03 -6.46
N VAL A 346 -0.69 34.21 -6.05
CA VAL A 346 -1.56 35.05 -6.91
C VAL A 346 -0.75 35.84 -7.96
N GLU A 347 0.58 35.91 -7.84
CA GLU A 347 1.42 36.60 -8.82
C GLU A 347 2.67 35.79 -9.15
N GLY A 348 2.67 35.08 -10.29
CA GLY A 348 3.89 34.97 -11.09
C GLY A 348 4.38 33.61 -11.59
N ASN A 349 3.76 32.46 -11.29
CA ASN A 349 4.19 31.17 -11.85
C ASN A 349 3.04 30.36 -12.47
N ALA A 350 2.59 30.79 -13.66
CA ALA A 350 1.63 30.06 -14.49
C ALA A 350 2.17 28.74 -15.11
N HIS A 351 3.25 28.16 -14.54
CA HIS A 351 3.95 26.99 -15.08
C HIS A 351 3.81 25.74 -14.19
N SER A 352 3.15 25.86 -13.03
CA SER A 352 2.86 24.72 -12.17
C SER A 352 1.55 24.09 -12.63
N GLY A 353 1.57 22.82 -13.03
CA GLY A 353 0.39 22.06 -13.44
C GLY A 353 -0.70 21.99 -12.35
N PRO A 354 -1.80 21.26 -12.60
CA PRO A 354 -2.90 21.13 -11.64
C PRO A 354 -2.40 20.64 -10.26
N VAL A 355 -2.59 21.46 -9.21
CA VAL A 355 -2.11 21.17 -7.84
C VAL A 355 -3.21 20.47 -7.03
N VAL A 356 -2.87 19.35 -6.41
CA VAL A 356 -3.74 18.62 -5.47
C VAL A 356 -3.79 19.37 -4.14
N ARG A 357 -4.98 19.85 -3.74
CA ARG A 357 -5.20 20.56 -2.47
C ARG A 357 -5.92 19.68 -1.46
N LEU A 358 -5.32 19.47 -0.29
CA LEU A 358 -5.81 18.57 0.77
C LEU A 358 -5.75 19.23 2.15
N PRO A 359 -6.70 18.94 3.06
CA PRO A 359 -6.59 19.36 4.45
C PRO A 359 -5.59 18.45 5.18
N PHE A 360 -4.34 18.89 5.33
CA PHE A 360 -3.28 18.08 5.94
C PHE A 360 -3.58 17.73 7.39
N ALA A 361 -4.29 18.59 8.13
CA ALA A 361 -4.75 18.29 9.49
C ALA A 361 -5.63 17.03 9.51
N SER A 362 -6.67 16.99 8.68
CA SER A 362 -7.57 15.84 8.62
C SER A 362 -6.89 14.59 8.04
N LEU A 363 -5.95 14.75 7.11
CA LEU A 363 -5.13 13.65 6.61
C LEU A 363 -4.25 13.04 7.70
N PHE A 364 -3.59 13.89 8.50
CA PHE A 364 -2.77 13.46 9.62
C PHE A 364 -3.59 12.69 10.67
N ASP A 365 -4.76 13.21 11.04
CA ASP A 365 -5.66 12.55 11.98
C ASP A 365 -6.17 11.20 11.45
N ALA A 366 -6.58 11.16 10.17
CA ALA A 366 -7.05 9.93 9.52
C ALA A 366 -5.94 8.87 9.45
N LEU A 367 -4.71 9.25 9.10
CA LEU A 367 -3.56 8.35 9.15
C LEU A 367 -3.36 7.83 10.57
N GLY A 368 -3.28 8.69 11.59
CA GLY A 368 -3.13 8.29 12.99
C GLY A 368 -4.15 7.24 13.46
N MET A 369 -5.42 7.37 13.05
CA MET A 369 -6.47 6.42 13.40
C MET A 369 -6.37 5.06 12.69
N CYS A 370 -5.73 4.99 11.52
CA CYS A 370 -5.78 3.84 10.62
C CYS A 370 -4.45 3.05 10.53
N LEU A 371 -3.40 3.43 11.27
CA LEU A 371 -2.06 2.78 11.22
C LEU A 371 -2.00 1.31 11.65
N ALA A 372 -3.12 0.74 12.13
CA ALA A 372 -3.22 -0.71 12.29
C ALA A 372 -3.22 -1.45 10.94
N ASP A 373 -3.66 -0.81 9.86
CA ASP A 373 -3.73 -1.35 8.50
C ASP A 373 -2.41 -1.14 7.74
N GLU A 374 -1.97 -2.15 7.00
CA GLU A 374 -0.73 -2.12 6.21
C GLU A 374 -0.83 -1.10 5.06
N ALA A 375 -2.00 -0.96 4.44
CA ALA A 375 -2.24 0.02 3.39
C ALA A 375 -2.09 1.47 3.88
N ALA A 376 -2.59 1.77 5.07
CA ALA A 376 -2.45 3.10 5.68
C ALA A 376 -0.99 3.43 6.03
N VAL A 377 -0.25 2.43 6.52
CA VAL A 377 1.20 2.55 6.77
C VAL A 377 1.95 2.82 5.46
N LEU A 378 1.61 2.15 4.37
CA LEU A 378 2.21 2.39 3.06
C LEU A 378 1.92 3.81 2.55
N LEU A 379 0.67 4.29 2.67
CA LEU A 379 0.34 5.66 2.30
C LEU A 379 1.13 6.69 3.12
N LEU A 380 1.26 6.49 4.44
CA LEU A 380 2.07 7.36 5.28
C LEU A 380 3.53 7.38 4.83
N TYR A 381 4.09 6.20 4.52
CA TYR A 381 5.45 6.08 3.99
C TYR A 381 5.61 6.86 2.66
N SER A 382 4.72 6.64 1.69
CA SER A 382 4.77 7.32 0.38
C SER A 382 4.68 8.84 0.53
N LEU A 383 3.81 9.33 1.41
CA LEU A 383 3.67 10.76 1.70
C LEU A 383 4.93 11.34 2.36
N LEU A 384 5.47 10.71 3.40
CA LEU A 384 6.66 11.22 4.10
C LEU A 384 7.93 11.15 3.25
N GLN A 385 8.03 10.19 2.34
CA GLN A 385 9.18 10.06 1.45
C GLN A 385 9.09 11.01 0.25
N GLY A 386 7.90 11.15 -0.36
CA GLY A 386 7.73 11.83 -1.63
C GLY A 386 7.22 13.27 -1.53
N ASN A 387 6.45 13.61 -0.50
CA ASN A 387 5.85 14.94 -0.35
C ASN A 387 6.56 15.74 0.75
N SER A 388 7.43 16.67 0.34
CA SER A 388 8.20 17.51 1.27
C SER A 388 7.32 18.42 2.13
N ASP A 389 6.23 18.93 1.56
CA ASP A 389 5.32 19.86 2.25
C ASP A 389 4.58 19.12 3.38
N PHE A 390 4.15 17.88 3.13
CA PHE A 390 3.53 17.03 4.14
C PHE A 390 4.52 16.55 5.19
N LEU A 391 5.76 16.22 4.80
CA LEU A 391 6.82 15.90 5.76
C LEU A 391 7.10 17.08 6.69
N GLU A 392 7.31 18.28 6.15
CA GLU A 392 7.51 19.50 6.95
C GLU A 392 6.32 19.74 7.88
N TYR A 393 5.10 19.60 7.36
CA TYR A 393 3.88 19.70 8.15
C TYR A 393 3.89 18.75 9.35
N VAL A 394 4.23 17.47 9.16
CA VAL A 394 4.31 16.48 10.25
C VAL A 394 5.40 16.83 11.27
N LEU A 395 6.56 17.31 10.82
CA LEU A 395 7.70 17.61 11.69
C LEU A 395 7.45 18.81 12.62
N VAL A 396 6.66 19.80 12.19
CA VAL A 396 6.38 21.01 12.99
C VAL A 396 5.20 20.86 13.96
N ARG A 397 4.47 19.73 13.92
CA ARG A 397 3.33 19.49 14.81
C ARG A 397 3.74 19.32 16.27
N THR A 398 2.84 19.74 17.16
CA THR A 398 3.02 19.64 18.62
C THR A 398 2.35 18.42 19.24
N ASP A 399 1.37 17.85 18.55
CA ASP A 399 0.60 16.66 18.90
C ASP A 399 1.11 15.43 18.14
N SER A 400 2.43 15.23 18.12
CA SER A 400 3.07 14.11 17.43
C SER A 400 2.63 12.74 17.98
N ASP A 401 2.05 12.69 19.18
CA ASP A 401 1.48 11.49 19.77
C ASP A 401 0.30 10.92 18.98
N THR A 402 -0.49 11.76 18.30
CA THR A 402 -1.57 11.30 17.39
C THR A 402 -1.07 10.31 16.34
N LEU A 403 0.15 10.51 15.82
CA LEU A 403 0.78 9.62 14.84
C LEU A 403 1.69 8.58 15.50
N LEU A 404 2.55 9.01 16.43
CA LEU A 404 3.58 8.14 16.99
C LEU A 404 3.02 7.10 17.96
N MET A 405 1.95 7.38 18.71
CA MET A 405 1.39 6.38 19.63
C MET A 405 0.90 5.12 18.89
N PRO A 406 0.08 5.23 17.83
CA PRO A 406 -0.30 4.07 17.00
C PRO A 406 0.90 3.37 16.35
N LEU A 407 1.89 4.10 15.83
CA LEU A 407 3.11 3.50 15.24
C LEU A 407 3.88 2.66 16.27
N LEU A 408 4.08 3.21 17.47
CA LEU A 408 4.80 2.55 18.55
C LEU A 408 4.03 1.34 19.09
N GLU A 409 2.70 1.41 19.14
CA GLU A 409 1.86 0.27 19.49
C GLU A 409 1.89 -0.83 18.41
N ALA A 410 1.91 -0.47 17.13
CA ALA A 410 2.05 -1.42 16.04
C ALA A 410 3.40 -2.16 16.10
N LEU A 411 4.50 -1.44 16.36
CA LEU A 411 5.83 -2.02 16.58
C LEU A 411 5.91 -2.87 17.86
N TYR A 412 5.23 -2.46 18.93
CA TYR A 412 5.11 -3.28 20.13
C TYR A 412 4.48 -4.64 19.84
N ASN A 413 3.50 -4.65 18.94
CA ASN A 413 2.80 -5.84 18.44
C ASN A 413 3.48 -6.49 17.21
N ALA A 414 4.76 -6.19 16.93
CA ALA A 414 5.53 -6.76 15.82
C ALA A 414 5.40 -8.28 15.63
N PRO A 415 5.29 -9.14 16.68
CA PRO A 415 5.06 -10.58 16.48
C PRO A 415 3.81 -10.95 15.69
N TRP A 416 2.83 -10.04 15.60
CA TRP A 416 1.56 -10.21 14.91
C TRP A 416 1.49 -9.46 13.58
N ARG A 417 2.59 -8.82 13.15
CA ARG A 417 2.66 -7.99 11.95
C ARG A 417 3.49 -8.67 10.87
N THR A 418 3.23 -8.31 9.61
CA THR A 418 4.05 -8.76 8.48
C THR A 418 5.44 -8.11 8.54
N PRO A 419 6.51 -8.78 8.06
CA PRO A 419 7.84 -8.15 7.99
C PRO A 419 7.82 -6.83 7.23
N ASN A 420 7.06 -6.74 6.12
CA ASN A 420 6.90 -5.53 5.33
C ASN A 420 6.32 -4.38 6.16
N GLN A 421 5.25 -4.62 6.92
CA GLN A 421 4.68 -3.62 7.80
C GLN A 421 5.69 -3.17 8.87
N ILE A 422 6.46 -4.09 9.46
CA ILE A 422 7.52 -3.73 10.43
C ILE A 422 8.58 -2.84 9.77
N TYR A 423 9.03 -3.17 8.55
CA TYR A 423 9.99 -2.34 7.82
C TYR A 423 9.46 -0.94 7.57
N MET A 424 8.25 -0.81 7.04
CA MET A 424 7.66 0.50 6.76
C MET A 424 7.54 1.34 8.04
N LEU A 425 7.08 0.75 9.15
CA LEU A 425 6.99 1.43 10.44
C LEU A 425 8.36 1.95 10.92
N LEU A 426 9.41 1.14 10.80
CA LEU A 426 10.76 1.54 11.20
C LEU A 426 11.36 2.59 10.26
N ILE A 427 11.11 2.50 8.95
CA ILE A 427 11.57 3.49 7.98
C ILE A 427 10.87 4.83 8.22
N ILE A 428 9.56 4.83 8.52
CA ILE A 428 8.84 6.04 8.93
C ILE A 428 9.49 6.68 10.16
N LEU A 429 9.77 5.90 11.20
CA LEU A 429 10.48 6.43 12.38
C LEU A 429 11.88 6.93 12.04
N LEU A 430 12.59 6.27 11.12
CA LEU A 430 13.90 6.71 10.65
C LEU A 430 13.80 8.05 9.91
N ILE A 431 12.86 8.22 8.98
CA ILE A 431 12.63 9.48 8.24
C ILE A 431 12.36 10.62 9.23
N LEU A 432 11.39 10.44 10.15
CA LEU A 432 11.04 11.47 11.13
C LEU A 432 12.22 11.81 12.05
N SER A 433 12.99 10.80 12.48
CA SER A 433 14.15 11.01 13.35
C SER A 433 15.29 11.80 12.71
N GLN A 434 15.31 12.02 11.39
CA GLN A 434 16.37 12.82 10.77
C GLN A 434 16.29 14.30 11.15
N ASP A 435 15.10 14.79 11.56
CA ASP A 435 14.95 16.17 12.00
C ASP A 435 15.27 16.35 13.50
N SER A 436 16.17 17.29 13.77
CA SER A 436 16.61 17.62 15.13
C SER A 436 15.51 18.25 16.00
N SER A 437 14.61 19.04 15.40
CA SER A 437 13.56 19.74 16.13
C SER A 437 12.47 18.78 16.60
N PHE A 438 12.08 17.85 15.73
CA PHE A 438 11.20 16.72 16.03
C PHE A 438 11.78 15.86 17.16
N ASN A 439 13.05 15.46 17.08
CA ASN A 439 13.67 14.68 18.15
C ASN A 439 13.62 15.42 19.50
N ALA A 440 13.86 16.74 19.51
CA ALA A 440 13.78 17.53 20.74
C ALA A 440 12.33 17.71 21.24
N SER A 441 11.32 17.76 20.37
CA SER A 441 9.92 17.99 20.73
C SER A 441 9.28 16.75 21.36
N ILE A 442 9.52 15.55 20.83
CA ILE A 442 8.95 14.29 21.35
C ILE A 442 9.39 14.00 22.80
N HIS A 443 10.56 14.47 23.22
CA HIS A 443 11.00 14.33 24.61
C HIS A 443 10.32 15.29 25.59
N LYS A 444 9.70 16.38 25.09
CA LYS A 444 8.93 17.33 25.90
C LYS A 444 7.46 16.91 26.06
N LEU A 445 6.95 16.08 25.15
CA LEU A 445 5.58 15.55 25.20
C LEU A 445 5.50 14.45 26.27
N ILE A 446 4.80 14.74 27.38
CA ILE A 446 4.64 13.81 28.51
C ILE A 446 3.34 13.03 28.37
N LEU A 447 3.45 11.70 28.35
CA LEU A 447 2.32 10.79 28.31
C LEU A 447 1.87 10.47 29.75
N PRO A 448 0.57 10.60 30.08
CA PRO A 448 0.08 10.27 31.42
C PRO A 448 0.23 8.78 31.72
N SER A 449 -0.11 7.92 30.75
CA SER A 449 0.02 6.47 30.85
C SER A 449 0.06 5.80 29.47
N VAL A 450 0.69 4.63 29.39
CA VAL A 450 0.70 3.78 28.18
C VAL A 450 0.06 2.41 28.49
N PRO A 451 -1.26 2.25 28.30
CA PRO A 451 -2.02 1.10 28.82
C PRO A 451 -1.74 -0.22 28.08
N TRP A 452 -1.33 -0.16 26.81
CA TRP A 452 -1.03 -1.33 25.99
C TRP A 452 0.34 -1.95 26.30
N TYR A 453 1.27 -1.21 26.91
CA TYR A 453 2.59 -1.72 27.30
C TYR A 453 2.49 -2.58 28.56
N LYS A 454 2.91 -3.86 28.50
CA LYS A 454 2.63 -4.84 29.56
C LYS A 454 3.81 -5.18 30.46
N GLU A 455 5.05 -4.91 30.06
CA GLU A 455 6.24 -5.30 30.82
C GLU A 455 6.46 -4.44 32.07
N ARG A 456 5.99 -3.19 32.05
CA ARG A 456 6.13 -2.24 33.15
C ARG A 456 5.05 -1.15 33.05
N LEU A 457 4.55 -0.70 34.19
CA LEU A 457 3.71 0.49 34.22
C LEU A 457 4.53 1.74 33.86
N LEU A 458 4.22 2.34 32.71
CA LEU A 458 4.81 3.59 32.24
C LEU A 458 3.86 4.73 32.57
N GLN A 459 4.16 5.48 33.64
CA GLN A 459 3.43 6.68 34.05
C GLN A 459 4.32 7.91 33.85
N GLN A 460 3.74 9.03 33.42
CA GLN A 460 4.45 10.32 33.28
C GLN A 460 5.76 10.20 32.49
N THR A 461 5.73 9.41 31.42
CA THR A 461 6.91 9.11 30.59
C THR A 461 6.83 9.94 29.31
N SER A 462 7.96 10.51 28.86
CA SER A 462 7.96 11.24 27.59
C SER A 462 7.77 10.30 26.39
N LEU A 463 7.14 10.80 25.33
CA LEU A 463 6.98 10.06 24.07
C LEU A 463 8.34 9.63 23.50
N GLY A 464 9.35 10.49 23.57
CA GLY A 464 10.73 10.12 23.20
C GLY A 464 11.32 9.00 24.06
N SER A 465 11.02 8.94 25.38
CA SER A 465 11.42 7.81 26.21
C SER A 465 10.72 6.51 25.79
N LEU A 466 9.42 6.58 25.46
CA LEU A 466 8.66 5.43 24.96
C LEU A 466 9.24 4.93 23.63
N MET A 467 9.54 5.83 22.69
CA MET A 467 10.14 5.50 21.41
C MET A 467 11.48 4.76 21.57
N VAL A 468 12.36 5.23 22.46
CA VAL A 468 13.60 4.50 22.82
C VAL A 468 13.31 3.10 23.36
N ILE A 469 12.34 2.95 24.26
CA ILE A 469 11.96 1.65 24.84
C ILE A 469 11.48 0.68 23.76
N ILE A 470 10.63 1.15 22.83
CA ILE A 470 10.07 0.32 21.76
C ILE A 470 11.14 -0.05 20.72
N LEU A 471 12.00 0.88 20.29
CA LEU A 471 13.12 0.55 19.38
C LEU A 471 14.04 -0.53 19.97
N ILE A 472 14.39 -0.42 21.24
CA ILE A 472 15.22 -1.44 21.93
C ILE A 472 14.47 -2.77 22.04
N ARG A 473 13.15 -2.75 22.27
CA ARG A 473 12.31 -3.96 22.26
C ARG A 473 12.29 -4.61 20.88
N THR A 474 12.17 -3.83 19.80
CA THR A 474 12.20 -4.33 18.42
C THR A 474 13.55 -4.97 18.10
N VAL A 475 14.66 -4.35 18.53
CA VAL A 475 16.00 -4.96 18.43
C VAL A 475 16.06 -6.29 19.18
N GLN A 476 15.53 -6.36 20.40
CA GLN A 476 15.48 -7.60 21.18
C GLN A 476 14.65 -8.69 20.49
N TYR A 477 13.48 -8.33 19.94
CA TYR A 477 12.64 -9.24 19.18
C TYR A 477 13.39 -9.78 17.96
N ASN A 478 14.02 -8.89 17.18
CA ASN A 478 14.82 -9.24 16.01
C ASN A 478 15.96 -10.22 16.36
N LEU A 479 16.74 -9.95 17.42
CA LEU A 479 17.79 -10.86 17.90
C LEU A 479 17.27 -12.27 18.20
N SER A 480 16.05 -12.36 18.73
CA SER A 480 15.46 -13.61 19.20
C SER A 480 14.75 -14.41 18.10
N LYS A 481 14.20 -13.76 17.07
CA LYS A 481 13.32 -14.38 16.07
C LYS A 481 13.77 -14.20 14.63
N LEU A 482 13.96 -12.96 14.18
CA LEU A 482 14.11 -12.65 12.76
C LEU A 482 15.58 -12.70 12.30
N ARG A 483 16.52 -12.24 13.13
CA ARG A 483 17.97 -12.15 12.84
C ARG A 483 18.28 -11.34 11.59
N ASP A 484 17.49 -10.30 11.34
CA ASP A 484 17.62 -9.45 10.17
C ASP A 484 18.56 -8.27 10.44
N VAL A 485 19.59 -8.10 9.60
CA VAL A 485 20.58 -7.04 9.75
C VAL A 485 19.98 -5.67 9.50
N TYR A 486 19.07 -5.54 8.53
CA TYR A 486 18.44 -4.27 8.18
C TYR A 486 17.57 -3.74 9.33
N LEU A 487 16.79 -4.60 9.99
CA LEU A 487 15.99 -4.20 11.16
C LEU A 487 16.87 -3.64 12.29
N HIS A 488 18.04 -4.24 12.54
CA HIS A 488 18.99 -3.72 13.52
C HIS A 488 19.53 -2.36 13.12
N THR A 489 20.01 -2.22 11.88
CA THR A 489 20.57 -0.97 11.36
C THR A 489 19.55 0.16 11.45
N THR A 490 18.31 -0.07 11.02
CA THR A 490 17.25 0.96 11.06
C THR A 490 16.94 1.40 12.48
N CYS A 491 16.76 0.45 13.43
CA CYS A 491 16.49 0.81 14.82
C CYS A 491 17.65 1.59 15.47
N LEU A 492 18.89 1.17 15.23
CA LEU A 492 20.07 1.82 15.81
C LEU A 492 20.34 3.18 15.16
N ALA A 493 20.09 3.33 13.86
CA ALA A 493 20.18 4.62 13.17
C ALA A 493 19.15 5.61 13.72
N THR A 494 17.91 5.18 13.95
CA THR A 494 16.90 6.02 14.62
C THR A 494 17.35 6.44 16.02
N LEU A 495 17.86 5.51 16.84
CA LEU A 495 18.39 5.83 18.17
C LEU A 495 19.59 6.80 18.10
N ALA A 496 20.47 6.63 17.11
CA ALA A 496 21.62 7.51 16.89
C ALA A 496 21.20 8.94 16.53
N ASN A 497 20.19 9.09 15.66
CA ASN A 497 19.64 10.40 15.33
C ASN A 497 19.02 11.09 16.55
N MET A 498 18.30 10.33 17.40
CA MET A 498 17.69 10.87 18.61
C MET A 498 18.74 11.30 19.67
N ALA A 499 19.85 10.57 19.77
CA ALA A 499 20.81 10.63 20.88
C ALA A 499 21.28 12.04 21.29
N PRO A 500 21.64 12.96 20.35
CA PRO A 500 22.10 14.31 20.71
C PRO A 500 20.98 15.20 21.28
N HIS A 501 19.72 14.90 20.97
CA HIS A 501 18.54 15.72 21.29
C HIS A 501 17.74 15.20 22.48
N VAL A 502 18.18 14.08 23.05
CA VAL A 502 17.53 13.42 24.18
C VAL A 502 17.35 14.40 25.36
N HIS A 503 16.16 14.41 25.95
CA HIS A 503 15.86 15.24 27.12
C HIS A 503 15.08 14.44 28.17
N ARG A 504 15.57 14.43 29.42
CA ARG A 504 14.93 13.78 30.58
C ARG A 504 14.47 12.36 30.28
N LEU A 505 15.36 11.49 29.81
CA LEU A 505 15.03 10.06 29.68
C LEU A 505 14.57 9.49 31.02
N SER A 506 13.52 8.68 30.96
CA SER A 506 13.09 7.90 32.11
C SER A 506 14.23 6.97 32.59
N SER A 507 14.25 6.67 33.88
CA SER A 507 15.17 5.69 34.46
C SER A 507 15.08 4.34 33.74
N TYR A 508 13.86 3.94 33.36
CA TYR A 508 13.62 2.70 32.62
C TYR A 508 14.23 2.75 31.22
N ALA A 509 13.99 3.80 30.42
CA ALA A 509 14.59 3.93 29.09
C ALA A 509 16.13 3.95 29.15
N SER A 510 16.70 4.64 30.16
CA SER A 510 18.14 4.70 30.42
C SER A 510 18.73 3.32 30.72
N GLN A 511 18.08 2.53 31.59
CA GLN A 511 18.48 1.14 31.87
C GLN A 511 18.37 0.25 30.63
N ARG A 512 17.35 0.45 29.79
CA ARG A 512 17.17 -0.29 28.54
C ARG A 512 18.28 0.03 27.53
N LEU A 513 18.75 1.28 27.45
CA LEU A 513 19.89 1.66 26.59
C LEU A 513 21.17 0.92 26.98
N VAL A 514 21.49 0.85 28.28
CA VAL A 514 22.67 0.07 28.74
C VAL A 514 22.45 -1.44 28.52
N SER A 515 21.22 -1.92 28.73
CA SER A 515 20.87 -3.32 28.46
C SER A 515 20.99 -3.70 26.98
N LEU A 516 20.80 -2.74 26.05
CA LEU A 516 20.98 -2.98 24.62
C LEU A 516 22.40 -3.41 24.30
N PHE A 517 23.41 -2.69 24.82
CA PHE A 517 24.81 -3.07 24.66
C PHE A 517 25.07 -4.47 25.23
N PHE A 518 24.57 -4.75 26.43
CA PHE A 518 24.71 -6.07 27.06
C PHE A 518 24.09 -7.21 26.23
N MET A 519 22.90 -7.00 25.65
CA MET A 519 22.23 -8.00 24.83
C MET A 519 23.02 -8.32 23.55
N LEU A 520 23.51 -7.29 22.86
CA LEU A 520 24.33 -7.44 21.66
C LEU A 520 25.69 -8.07 21.98
N SER A 521 26.29 -7.70 23.11
CA SER A 521 27.62 -8.19 23.51
C SER A 521 27.60 -9.68 23.84
N ARG A 522 26.52 -10.18 24.45
CA ARG A 522 26.32 -11.62 24.67
C ARG A 522 26.29 -12.42 23.37
N LYS A 523 25.62 -11.88 22.34
CA LYS A 523 25.53 -12.53 21.03
C LYS A 523 26.87 -12.45 20.29
N TYR A 524 27.59 -11.33 20.37
CA TYR A 524 28.96 -11.18 19.89
C TYR A 524 29.91 -12.20 20.55
N ASN A 525 29.93 -12.28 21.89
CA ASN A 525 30.80 -13.21 22.61
C ASN A 525 30.54 -14.67 22.23
N LYS A 526 29.26 -15.04 22.09
CA LYS A 526 28.89 -16.39 21.62
C LYS A 526 29.41 -16.69 20.20
N LEU A 527 29.42 -15.69 19.31
CA LEU A 527 29.98 -15.83 17.96
C LEU A 527 31.51 -15.90 18.00
N ALA A 528 32.16 -15.10 18.84
CA ALA A 528 33.60 -15.10 19.04
C ALA A 528 34.09 -16.47 19.55
N GLU A 529 33.43 -17.04 20.57
CA GLU A 529 33.72 -18.38 21.09
C GLU A 529 33.56 -19.46 20.00
N LEU A 530 32.54 -19.37 19.16
CA LEU A 530 32.32 -20.30 18.05
C LEU A 530 33.42 -20.19 16.98
N ARG A 531 33.92 -18.98 16.71
CA ARG A 531 35.03 -18.75 15.78
C ARG A 531 36.31 -19.35 16.34
N ASP A 532 36.63 -19.07 17.60
CA ASP A 532 37.87 -19.52 18.24
C ASP A 532 37.91 -21.06 18.37
N ASN A 533 36.80 -21.69 18.73
CA ASN A 533 36.69 -23.16 18.79
C ASN A 533 36.86 -23.84 17.42
N LYS A 534 36.42 -23.21 16.33
CA LYS A 534 36.55 -23.76 14.96
C LYS A 534 37.95 -23.58 14.38
N VAL A 535 38.62 -22.48 14.71
CA VAL A 535 40.03 -22.26 14.33
C VAL A 535 40.94 -23.34 14.91
N ILE A 536 40.60 -23.88 16.08
CA ILE A 536 41.37 -24.93 16.77
C ILE A 536 41.21 -26.32 16.11
N LEU A 537 40.10 -26.60 15.41
CA LEU A 537 39.75 -27.95 14.92
C LEU A 537 40.05 -28.21 13.41
N GLY A 538 40.93 -27.42 12.79
CA GLY A 538 40.94 -27.15 11.33
C GLY A 538 41.12 -28.31 10.32
N LYS A 539 40.92 -27.90 9.04
CA LYS A 539 41.17 -28.54 7.72
C LYS A 539 40.04 -29.37 7.08
N GLY A 540 39.18 -28.67 6.34
CA GLY A 540 38.37 -29.21 5.25
C GLY A 540 37.78 -28.06 4.41
N ASN A 541 37.74 -28.17 3.08
CA ASN A 541 37.31 -27.08 2.18
C ASN A 541 35.87 -26.57 2.43
N SER A 542 35.01 -27.37 3.08
CA SER A 542 33.67 -26.97 3.51
C SER A 542 33.64 -26.09 4.78
N ILE A 543 34.76 -25.97 5.50
CA ILE A 543 34.86 -25.19 6.76
C ILE A 543 35.19 -23.73 6.48
N ASN A 544 35.81 -23.42 5.33
CA ASN A 544 36.22 -22.06 4.99
C ASN A 544 35.03 -21.12 4.75
N SER A 545 34.02 -21.53 3.96
CA SER A 545 32.82 -20.72 3.72
C SER A 545 32.03 -20.44 5.01
N LEU A 546 31.85 -21.45 5.85
CA LEU A 546 31.18 -21.32 7.17
C LEU A 546 31.99 -20.48 8.17
N SER A 547 33.32 -20.43 8.04
CA SER A 547 34.18 -19.58 8.86
C SER A 547 34.12 -18.11 8.40
N GLU A 548 34.02 -17.89 7.09
CA GLU A 548 33.81 -16.58 6.49
C GLU A 548 32.45 -16.00 6.91
N ASP A 549 31.38 -16.79 6.88
CA ASP A 549 30.04 -16.37 7.33
C ASP A 549 30.02 -15.95 8.80
N VAL A 550 30.65 -16.73 9.69
CA VAL A 550 30.74 -16.38 11.12
C VAL A 550 31.59 -15.13 11.33
N SER A 551 32.65 -14.95 10.54
CA SER A 551 33.47 -13.73 10.60
C SER A 551 32.69 -12.50 10.14
N ALA A 552 31.90 -12.62 9.07
CA ALA A 552 31.01 -11.55 8.60
C ALA A 552 29.96 -11.20 9.66
N GLU A 553 29.28 -12.20 10.26
CA GLU A 553 28.32 -11.96 11.35
C GLU A 553 29.02 -11.28 12.55
N LEU A 554 30.22 -11.71 12.92
CA LEU A 554 30.99 -11.09 14.01
C LEU A 554 31.33 -9.62 13.71
N HIS A 555 31.69 -9.28 12.48
CA HIS A 555 31.91 -7.89 12.06
C HIS A 555 30.65 -7.05 12.18
N ILE A 556 29.50 -7.57 11.74
CA ILE A 556 28.21 -6.89 11.87
C ILE A 556 27.90 -6.57 13.33
N TYR A 557 28.04 -7.53 14.24
CA TYR A 557 27.81 -7.29 15.68
C TYR A 557 28.86 -6.37 16.31
N THR A 558 30.08 -6.33 15.77
CA THR A 558 31.09 -5.36 16.19
C THR A 558 30.63 -3.94 15.86
N ASP A 559 30.08 -3.73 14.67
CA ASP A 559 29.58 -2.43 14.23
C ASP A 559 28.32 -2.03 15.01
N PHE A 560 27.43 -2.96 15.32
CA PHE A 560 26.28 -2.70 16.20
C PHE A 560 26.70 -2.30 17.61
N LEU A 561 27.68 -2.98 18.21
CA LEU A 561 28.21 -2.60 19.53
C LEU A 561 28.84 -1.22 19.51
N ARG A 562 29.61 -0.92 18.46
CA ARG A 562 30.21 0.41 18.25
C ARG A 562 29.13 1.48 18.17
N LEU A 563 28.08 1.26 17.37
CA LEU A 563 26.99 2.22 17.20
C LEU A 563 26.25 2.49 18.52
N VAL A 564 26.04 1.47 19.36
CA VAL A 564 25.47 1.67 20.70
C VAL A 564 26.39 2.48 21.61
N LEU A 565 27.70 2.27 21.54
CA LEU A 565 28.66 3.10 22.28
C LEU A 565 28.67 4.54 21.76
N GLU A 566 28.54 4.76 20.46
CA GLU A 566 28.42 6.09 19.85
C GLU A 566 27.12 6.79 20.29
N ILE A 567 25.99 6.08 20.35
CA ILE A 567 24.72 6.57 20.91
C ILE A 567 24.91 7.04 22.36
N LEU A 568 25.50 6.21 23.23
CA LEU A 568 25.75 6.58 24.62
C LEU A 568 26.66 7.81 24.71
N ASN A 569 27.74 7.85 23.93
CA ASN A 569 28.66 8.97 23.87
C ASN A 569 28.00 10.26 23.38
N ALA A 570 27.13 10.18 22.37
CA ALA A 570 26.37 11.33 21.89
C ALA A 570 25.49 11.93 22.99
N ILE A 571 24.79 11.09 23.77
CA ILE A 571 24.00 11.56 24.92
C ILE A 571 24.91 12.23 25.96
N LEU A 572 26.04 11.61 26.31
CA LEU A 572 26.98 12.15 27.31
C LEU A 572 27.71 13.42 26.84
N THR A 573 27.82 13.63 25.53
CA THR A 573 28.53 14.78 24.96
C THR A 573 27.59 15.97 24.79
N TYR A 574 26.39 15.74 24.25
CA TYR A 574 25.47 16.82 23.85
C TYR A 574 24.30 17.04 24.81
N ALA A 575 23.95 16.04 25.62
CA ALA A 575 22.72 16.04 26.41
C ALA A 575 22.91 15.68 27.90
N LEU A 576 24.14 15.55 28.38
CA LEU A 576 24.47 15.12 29.75
C LEU A 576 23.73 15.89 30.85
N PRO A 577 23.72 17.25 30.87
CA PRO A 577 23.10 18.00 31.98
C PRO A 577 21.58 17.74 32.12
N ARG A 578 20.95 17.23 31.05
CA ARG A 578 19.50 17.00 30.96
C ARG A 578 19.13 15.54 31.20
N ASN A 579 20.10 14.63 31.36
CA ASN A 579 19.89 13.18 31.40
C ASN A 579 20.68 12.48 32.52
N PRO A 580 20.43 12.84 33.79
CA PRO A 580 21.14 12.23 34.93
C PRO A 580 20.89 10.72 35.04
N GLU A 581 19.69 10.25 34.71
CA GLU A 581 19.32 8.82 34.73
C GLU A 581 20.19 7.96 33.80
N VAL A 582 20.70 8.52 32.70
CA VAL A 582 21.60 7.81 31.78
C VAL A 582 22.94 7.55 32.47
N VAL A 583 23.48 8.56 33.16
CA VAL A 583 24.71 8.42 33.94
C VAL A 583 24.52 7.38 35.03
N TYR A 584 23.42 7.47 35.80
CA TYR A 584 23.13 6.50 36.86
C TYR A 584 23.02 5.07 36.31
N ALA A 585 22.35 4.88 35.17
CA ALA A 585 22.23 3.56 34.54
C ALA A 585 23.59 3.00 34.08
N ILE A 586 24.46 3.84 33.49
CA ILE A 586 25.82 3.45 33.08
C ILE A 586 26.65 3.08 34.30
N MET A 587 26.62 3.91 35.34
CA MET A 587 27.37 3.70 36.58
C MET A 587 26.96 2.41 37.30
N HIS A 588 25.66 2.15 37.40
CA HIS A 588 25.14 0.94 38.04
C HIS A 588 25.55 -0.34 37.29
N ARG A 589 25.81 -0.26 35.98
CA ARG A 589 26.11 -1.43 35.13
C ARG A 589 27.48 -1.32 34.45
N GLN A 590 28.46 -0.68 35.09
CA GLN A 590 29.80 -0.51 34.51
C GLN A 590 30.47 -1.84 34.16
N GLU A 591 30.15 -2.92 34.87
CA GLU A 591 30.69 -4.25 34.62
C GLU A 591 30.39 -4.79 33.21
N VAL A 592 29.34 -4.27 32.57
CA VAL A 592 28.96 -4.64 31.19
C VAL A 592 30.01 -4.20 30.18
N PHE A 593 30.71 -3.10 30.44
CA PHE A 593 31.69 -2.49 29.52
C PHE A 593 33.12 -2.99 29.74
N GLN A 594 33.45 -3.50 30.93
CA GLN A 594 34.80 -3.92 31.32
C GLN A 594 35.45 -4.93 30.35
N PRO A 595 34.76 -5.98 29.86
CA PRO A 595 35.36 -6.96 28.96
C PRO A 595 35.86 -6.36 27.63
N PHE A 596 35.35 -5.19 27.25
CA PHE A 596 35.59 -4.55 25.97
C PHE A 596 36.61 -3.41 26.03
N LYS A 597 37.14 -3.09 27.22
CA LYS A 597 38.04 -1.94 27.42
C LYS A 597 39.23 -1.93 26.48
N ASN A 598 39.83 -3.10 26.22
CA ASN A 598 41.02 -3.22 25.36
C ASN A 598 40.68 -3.52 23.89
N HIS A 599 39.39 -3.51 23.51
CA HIS A 599 39.01 -3.79 22.13
C HIS A 599 39.33 -2.56 21.25
N PRO A 600 40.07 -2.73 20.13
CA PRO A 600 40.63 -1.60 19.38
C PRO A 600 39.57 -0.67 18.79
N ARG A 601 38.38 -1.20 18.45
CA ARG A 601 37.25 -0.38 17.93
C ARG A 601 36.41 0.30 19.03
N PHE A 602 36.59 -0.08 20.29
CA PHE A 602 35.73 0.39 21.39
C PHE A 602 36.48 1.25 22.42
N ASN A 603 37.82 1.14 22.49
CA ASN A 603 38.62 1.75 23.55
C ASN A 603 38.35 3.25 23.73
N GLU A 604 38.43 4.04 22.65
CA GLU A 604 38.21 5.50 22.71
C GLU A 604 36.81 5.87 23.24
N LEU A 605 35.78 5.16 22.77
CA LEU A 605 34.39 5.38 23.18
C LEU A 605 34.16 5.00 24.64
N LEU A 606 34.81 3.94 25.11
CA LEU A 606 34.72 3.48 26.50
C LEU A 606 35.52 4.37 27.45
N GLU A 607 36.70 4.84 27.05
CA GLU A 607 37.50 5.79 27.83
C GLU A 607 36.74 7.08 28.09
N ASN A 608 36.00 7.60 27.10
CA ASN A 608 35.16 8.78 27.31
C ASN A 608 34.03 8.49 28.32
N ILE A 609 33.34 7.36 28.20
CA ILE A 609 32.30 6.95 29.17
C ILE A 609 32.86 6.87 30.60
N TYR A 610 34.02 6.23 30.78
CA TYR A 610 34.66 6.13 32.09
C TYR A 610 35.11 7.50 32.64
N THR A 611 35.61 8.38 31.76
CA THR A 611 36.02 9.74 32.13
C THR A 611 34.84 10.59 32.59
N VAL A 612 33.68 10.49 31.93
CA VAL A 612 32.47 11.18 32.36
C VAL A 612 32.00 10.64 33.72
N CYS A 613 32.01 9.32 33.90
CA CYS A 613 31.61 8.72 35.18
C CYS A 613 32.54 9.10 36.35
N SER A 614 33.85 9.28 36.09
CA SER A 614 34.83 9.61 37.14
C SER A 614 34.86 11.09 37.53
N ARG A 615 34.38 12.00 36.68
CA ARG A 615 34.33 13.45 36.95
C ARG A 615 33.04 13.94 37.64
N ILE A 616 32.01 13.10 37.68
CA ILE A 616 30.73 13.40 38.35
C ILE A 616 30.83 13.12 39.88
N PHE A 617 31.88 12.43 40.30
CA PHE A 617 32.39 12.36 41.67
C PHE A 617 33.63 13.23 41.80
#